data_AF-M1DHV8-F1
#
_entry.id   AF-M1DHV8-F1
#
_cell.length_a   1.000
_cell.length_b   1.000
_cell.length_c   1.000
_cell.angle_alpha   90.00
_cell.angle_beta   90.00
_cell.angle_gamma   90.00
#
_symmetry.space_group_name_H-M   'P 1'
#
loop_
_entity.id
_entity.type
_entity.pdbx_description
1 polymer ?
#
loop_
_entity_poly.entity_id
_entity_poly.type
_entity_poly.pdbx_seq_one_letter_code
_entity_poly.pdbx_strand_id
1 'polypeptide(L)'
;MEVVNLYAENEPWQIFEGTNNYTHYFITPQKKKNSKWKRVARTVGNGTWKPQGKGKEVFDNKGRLMGYMKKLKYTYGKSDNKNVNGEWLMTEYSLYDGYLGAREIKNRGYVICKIKKKGKSTIDENMNDVEELIDSSLQLEDDIVVEEDDVGDEVLAIMDKEDDGDRNVEC
;
A
#
# COMPACT_ATOMS: atom_id res chain seq x y z
N MET A 1 19.50 1.33 5.60
CA MET A 1 18.04 1.35 5.92
C MET A 1 17.93 1.08 7.41
N GLU A 2 17.29 1.96 8.16
CA GLU A 2 17.29 1.94 9.63
C GLU A 2 15.98 1.34 10.16
N VAL A 3 16.05 0.63 11.30
CA VAL A 3 14.85 0.14 11.99
C VAL A 3 14.43 1.19 13.03
N VAL A 4 13.33 1.90 12.78
CA VAL A 4 12.82 2.99 13.63
C VAL A 4 11.33 2.81 13.82
N ASN A 5 10.82 3.03 15.03
CA ASN A 5 9.37 3.05 15.28
C ASN A 5 8.79 4.41 14.88
N LEU A 6 8.39 4.54 13.61
CA LEU A 6 7.87 5.78 13.04
C LEU A 6 6.47 6.18 13.56
N TYR A 7 5.76 5.27 14.22
CA TYR A 7 4.43 5.53 14.79
C TYR A 7 4.46 5.72 16.31
N ALA A 8 5.64 6.02 16.86
CA ALA A 8 5.85 6.36 18.26
C ALA A 8 5.56 7.86 18.51
N GLU A 9 6.34 8.51 19.35
CA GLU A 9 6.07 9.87 19.84
C GLU A 9 6.65 10.97 18.94
N ASN A 10 7.72 10.67 18.19
CA ASN A 10 8.48 11.68 17.45
C ASN A 10 7.80 12.08 16.15
N GLU A 11 7.58 13.38 15.98
CA GLU A 11 7.05 13.97 14.75
C GLU A 11 8.03 13.82 13.59
N PRO A 12 7.56 13.87 12.32
CA PRO A 12 8.42 13.65 11.17
C PRO A 12 9.67 14.53 11.22
N TRP A 13 9.53 15.86 11.38
CA TRP A 13 10.68 16.76 11.41
C TRP A 13 11.69 16.45 12.53
N GLN A 14 11.27 15.90 13.67
CA GLN A 14 12.17 15.50 14.77
C GLN A 14 13.01 14.26 14.42
N ILE A 15 12.50 13.40 13.52
CA ILE A 15 13.21 12.23 13.02
C ILE A 15 14.22 12.63 11.93
N PHE A 16 13.95 13.73 11.22
CA PHE A 16 14.73 14.20 10.06
C PHE A 16 15.60 15.43 10.34
N GLU A 17 15.68 15.89 11.60
CA GLU A 17 16.54 17.02 11.95
C GLU A 17 18.01 16.68 11.68
N GLY A 18 18.66 17.46 10.81
CA GLY A 18 20.08 17.33 10.49
C GLY A 18 20.42 16.48 9.25
N THR A 19 19.44 15.89 8.55
CA THR A 19 19.70 15.11 7.34
C THR A 19 19.66 15.97 6.08
N ASN A 20 20.75 15.97 5.30
CA ASN A 20 20.86 16.74 4.05
C ASN A 20 20.12 16.09 2.86
N ASN A 21 19.57 14.88 3.05
CA ASN A 21 18.81 14.16 2.02
C ASN A 21 17.31 14.39 2.22
N TYR A 22 16.58 14.65 1.14
CA TYR A 22 15.14 14.94 1.19
C TYR A 22 14.26 13.69 1.30
N THR A 23 14.84 12.49 1.16
CA THR A 23 14.13 11.21 1.16
C THR A 23 14.87 10.17 2.01
N HIS A 24 14.14 9.49 2.88
CA HIS A 24 14.67 8.47 3.78
C HIS A 24 13.81 7.21 3.78
N TYR A 25 14.45 6.07 4.06
CA TYR A 25 13.81 4.76 4.12
C TYR A 25 14.00 4.11 5.48
N PHE A 26 12.90 3.70 6.09
CA PHE A 26 12.87 3.05 7.39
C PHE A 26 12.12 1.73 7.32
N ILE A 27 12.51 0.83 8.20
CA ILE A 27 11.74 -0.35 8.55
C ILE A 27 11.07 -0.04 9.89
N THR A 28 9.74 -0.06 9.95
CA THR A 28 8.99 0.22 11.17
C THR A 28 8.08 -0.95 11.52
N PRO A 29 7.92 -1.29 12.81
CA PRO A 29 6.87 -2.22 13.24
C PRO A 29 5.50 -1.73 12.76
N GLN A 30 4.70 -2.65 12.24
CA GLN A 30 3.35 -2.39 11.80
C GLN A 30 2.45 -2.24 13.04
N LYS A 31 1.99 -1.02 13.31
CA LYS A 31 1.13 -0.72 14.47
C LYS A 31 -0.32 -1.20 14.24
N LYS A 32 -0.55 -2.51 14.27
CA LYS A 32 -1.90 -3.10 14.15
C LYS A 32 -2.73 -2.66 15.36
N LYS A 33 -3.89 -2.02 15.14
CA LYS A 33 -4.78 -1.57 16.23
C LYS A 33 -5.26 -2.72 17.11
N ASN A 34 -5.38 -3.92 16.52
CA ASN A 34 -5.65 -5.20 17.17
C ASN A 34 -5.08 -6.33 16.31
N SER A 35 -4.83 -7.52 16.87
CA SER A 35 -4.43 -8.72 16.12
C SER A 35 -5.42 -9.08 14.99
N LYS A 36 -6.72 -8.77 15.17
CA LYS A 36 -7.79 -9.05 14.21
C LYS A 36 -8.06 -7.94 13.18
N TRP A 37 -7.57 -6.71 13.37
CA TRP A 37 -7.98 -5.57 12.52
C TRP A 37 -6.85 -5.06 11.63
N LYS A 38 -7.14 -4.86 10.35
CA LYS A 38 -6.21 -4.28 9.34
C LYS A 38 -5.92 -2.78 9.54
N ARG A 39 -6.55 -2.12 10.52
CA ARG A 39 -6.40 -0.67 10.74
C ARG A 39 -5.15 -0.41 11.58
N VAL A 40 -4.30 0.48 11.08
CA VAL A 40 -3.08 0.92 11.75
C VAL A 40 -3.33 2.29 12.36
N ALA A 41 -3.03 2.47 13.64
CA ALA A 41 -3.07 3.80 14.27
C ALA A 41 -1.84 4.58 13.81
N ARG A 42 -2.02 5.67 13.07
CA ARG A 42 -0.92 6.47 12.51
C ARG A 42 -0.85 7.89 13.08
N THR A 43 -1.36 8.06 14.30
CA THR A 43 -1.15 9.26 15.10
C THR A 43 0.26 9.24 15.65
N VAL A 44 0.95 10.36 15.52
CA VAL A 44 2.35 10.58 15.90
C VAL A 44 2.42 11.99 16.48
N GLY A 45 2.95 12.12 17.70
CA GLY A 45 2.92 13.38 18.44
C GLY A 45 1.53 14.03 18.47
N ASN A 46 1.44 15.24 17.94
CA ASN A 46 0.24 16.08 17.82
C ASN A 46 -0.43 16.02 16.44
N GLY A 47 0.04 15.15 15.54
CA GLY A 47 -0.55 14.99 14.21
C GLY A 47 -0.84 13.55 13.84
N THR A 48 -1.15 13.36 12.56
CA THR A 48 -1.57 12.06 12.05
C THR A 48 -1.22 11.93 10.58
N TRP A 49 -0.71 10.75 10.20
CA TRP A 49 -0.58 10.36 8.80
C TRP A 49 -1.94 9.94 8.25
N LYS A 50 -2.43 10.71 7.29
CA LYS A 50 -3.71 10.47 6.60
C LYS A 50 -3.45 9.84 5.23
N PRO A 51 -4.16 8.77 4.83
CA PRO A 51 -4.07 8.23 3.48
C PRO A 51 -4.42 9.29 2.44
N GLN A 52 -3.72 9.30 1.31
CA GLN A 52 -4.02 10.17 0.16
C GLN A 52 -4.90 9.48 -0.89
N GLY A 53 -5.23 8.20 -0.70
CA GLY A 53 -6.07 7.42 -1.61
C GLY A 53 -6.18 5.95 -1.21
N LYS A 54 -6.73 5.14 -2.12
CA LYS A 54 -6.75 3.67 -1.99
C LYS A 54 -5.32 3.14 -2.02
N GLY A 55 -5.06 2.08 -1.25
CA GLY A 55 -3.79 1.37 -1.35
C GLY A 55 -3.72 0.61 -2.67
N LYS A 56 -2.52 0.50 -3.23
CA LYS A 56 -2.24 -0.23 -4.47
C LYS A 56 -1.65 -1.60 -4.16
N GLU A 57 -1.95 -2.58 -4.99
CA GLU A 57 -1.33 -3.91 -4.93
C GLU A 57 0.06 -3.86 -5.56
N VAL A 58 0.97 -4.68 -5.04
CA VAL A 58 2.34 -4.79 -5.55
C VAL A 58 2.62 -6.25 -5.85
N PHE A 59 2.92 -6.55 -7.11
CA PHE A 59 3.16 -7.90 -7.61
C PHE A 59 4.64 -8.15 -7.85
N ASP A 60 5.08 -9.40 -7.70
CA ASP A 60 6.44 -9.78 -8.07
C ASP A 60 6.58 -9.96 -9.58
N ASN A 61 7.79 -10.25 -10.04
CA ASN A 61 8.08 -10.51 -11.44
C ASN A 61 7.33 -11.73 -12.04
N LYS A 62 6.62 -12.52 -11.22
CA LYS A 62 5.80 -13.66 -11.64
C LYS A 62 4.30 -13.36 -11.50
N GLY A 63 3.91 -12.10 -11.27
CA GLY A 63 2.52 -11.71 -11.11
C GLY A 63 1.89 -12.13 -9.78
N ARG A 64 2.68 -12.54 -8.78
CA ARG A 64 2.14 -12.93 -7.48
C ARG A 64 2.06 -11.74 -6.56
N LEU A 65 0.93 -11.58 -5.86
CA LEU A 65 0.73 -10.50 -4.90
C LEU A 65 1.78 -10.57 -3.79
N MET A 66 2.71 -9.62 -3.78
CA MET A 66 3.73 -9.48 -2.73
C MET A 66 3.23 -8.70 -1.54
N GLY A 67 2.36 -7.72 -1.78
CA GLY A 67 2.02 -6.75 -0.76
C GLY A 67 1.25 -5.55 -1.29
N TYR A 68 1.31 -4.47 -0.52
CA TYR A 68 0.54 -3.26 -0.78
C TYR A 68 1.37 -2.01 -0.56
N MET A 69 1.14 -1.00 -1.39
CA MET A 69 1.69 0.36 -1.26
C MET A 69 0.57 1.32 -0.83
N LYS A 70 0.84 2.18 0.15
CA LYS A 70 -0.08 3.24 0.57
C LYS A 70 0.63 4.57 0.69
N LYS A 71 0.06 5.61 0.11
CA LYS A 71 0.54 6.98 0.24
C LYS A 71 -0.18 7.71 1.35
N LEU A 72 0.58 8.45 2.15
CA LEU A 72 0.09 9.17 3.31
C LEU A 72 0.69 10.57 3.36
N LYS A 73 -0.12 11.52 3.80
CA LYS A 73 0.29 12.88 4.11
C LYS A 73 0.16 13.12 5.61
N TYR A 74 1.20 13.67 6.20
CA TYR A 74 1.14 14.07 7.60
C TYR A 74 0.30 15.35 7.74
N THR A 75 -0.62 15.35 8.71
CA THR A 75 -1.43 16.52 9.07
C THR A 75 -1.26 16.82 10.55
N TYR A 76 -0.86 18.06 10.87
CA TYR A 76 -0.78 18.54 12.25
C TYR A 76 -2.17 18.85 12.82
N GLY A 77 -2.42 18.49 14.09
CA GLY A 77 -3.75 18.58 14.71
C GLY A 77 -4.21 19.99 15.07
N LYS A 78 -3.29 20.93 15.35
CA LYS A 78 -3.67 22.33 15.62
C LYS A 78 -3.65 23.14 14.32
N SER A 79 -4.81 23.70 13.97
CA SER A 79 -5.04 24.48 12.74
C SER A 79 -3.99 25.58 12.51
N ASP A 80 -3.50 26.20 13.59
CA ASP A 80 -2.74 27.45 13.52
C ASP A 80 -1.26 27.25 13.15
N ASN A 81 -0.76 26.01 13.18
CA ASN A 81 0.62 25.65 12.81
C ASN A 81 0.70 24.80 11.54
N LYS A 82 -0.36 24.75 10.73
CA LYS A 82 -0.32 24.09 9.42
C LYS A 82 0.84 24.69 8.62
N ASN A 83 1.86 23.89 8.35
CA ASN A 83 2.97 24.16 7.44
C ASN A 83 4.21 24.88 8.01
N VAL A 84 4.32 25.11 9.32
CA VAL A 84 5.58 25.64 9.91
C VAL A 84 6.77 24.74 9.55
N ASN A 85 6.54 23.43 9.56
CA ASN A 85 7.57 22.42 9.29
C ASN A 85 7.53 21.85 7.86
N GLY A 86 6.76 22.46 6.95
CA GLY A 86 6.57 22.00 5.58
C GLY A 86 5.61 20.81 5.43
N GLU A 87 5.48 20.33 4.19
CA GLU A 87 4.65 19.18 3.85
C GLU A 87 5.47 17.89 3.90
N TRP A 88 4.97 16.90 4.62
CA TRP A 88 5.61 15.59 4.79
C TRP A 88 4.75 14.50 4.17
N LEU A 89 5.38 13.71 3.30
CA LEU A 89 4.78 12.62 2.55
C LEU A 89 5.44 11.30 2.95
N MET A 90 4.64 10.24 3.02
CA MET A 90 5.09 8.88 3.32
C MET A 90 4.50 7.91 2.31
N THR A 91 5.33 7.01 1.80
CA THR A 91 4.90 5.80 1.10
C THR A 91 5.20 4.58 1.97
N GLU A 92 4.15 3.91 2.43
CA GLU A 92 4.15 2.71 3.26
C GLU A 92 4.04 1.48 2.36
N TYR A 93 5.03 0.59 2.41
CA TYR A 93 5.04 -0.70 1.73
C TYR A 93 4.89 -1.81 2.76
N SER A 94 3.82 -2.59 2.62
CA SER A 94 3.51 -3.71 3.51
C SER A 94 3.53 -5.02 2.73
N LEU A 95 4.06 -6.08 3.33
CA LEU A 95 4.05 -7.41 2.72
C LEU A 95 2.75 -8.14 3.05
N TYR A 96 2.26 -8.91 2.09
CA TYR A 96 1.13 -9.80 2.27
C TYR A 96 1.54 -11.04 3.06
N ASP A 97 0.80 -11.39 4.11
CA ASP A 97 1.13 -12.52 4.99
C ASP A 97 1.20 -13.85 4.23
N GLY A 98 0.38 -14.05 3.19
CA GLY A 98 0.44 -15.24 2.34
C GLY A 98 1.74 -15.32 1.52
N TYR A 99 2.25 -14.18 1.06
CA TYR A 99 3.52 -14.11 0.35
C TYR A 99 4.70 -14.46 1.27
N LEU A 100 4.66 -13.98 2.52
CA LEU A 100 5.65 -14.31 3.55
C LEU A 100 5.59 -15.79 3.93
N GLY A 101 4.38 -16.34 4.08
CA GLY A 101 4.15 -17.75 4.42
C GLY A 101 4.72 -18.71 3.39
N ALA A 102 4.47 -18.45 2.10
CA ALA A 102 4.99 -19.26 0.99
C ALA A 102 6.53 -19.27 0.88
N ARG A 103 7.22 -18.34 1.55
CA ARG A 103 8.68 -18.18 1.55
C ARG A 103 9.32 -18.46 2.90
N GLU A 104 8.56 -18.95 3.88
CA GLU A 104 9.02 -19.27 5.24
C GLU A 104 9.70 -18.08 5.97
N ILE A 105 9.32 -16.84 5.62
CA ILE A 105 9.89 -15.64 6.24
C ILE A 105 9.28 -15.46 7.64
N LYS A 106 10.14 -15.55 8.67
CA LYS A 106 9.75 -15.47 10.09
C LYS A 106 9.53 -14.04 10.60
N ASN A 107 10.22 -13.06 10.03
CA ASN A 107 10.13 -11.66 10.46
C ASN A 107 8.88 -11.00 9.87
N ARG A 108 7.75 -11.20 10.54
CA ARG A 108 6.45 -10.61 10.18
C ARG A 108 6.21 -9.31 10.93
N GLY A 109 5.24 -8.54 10.44
CA GLY A 109 4.75 -7.35 11.16
C GLY A 109 5.64 -6.12 11.04
N TYR A 110 6.41 -6.01 9.96
CA TYR A 110 7.15 -4.80 9.61
C TYR A 110 6.66 -4.24 8.28
N VAL A 111 6.80 -2.92 8.13
CA VAL A 111 6.58 -2.21 6.86
C VAL A 111 7.80 -1.38 6.54
N ILE A 112 8.00 -1.11 5.25
CA ILE A 112 9.00 -0.15 4.79
C ILE A 112 8.30 1.19 4.56
N CYS A 113 8.87 2.26 5.10
CA CYS A 113 8.37 3.61 4.89
C CYS A 113 9.42 4.44 4.16
N LYS A 114 9.06 4.95 2.99
CA LYS A 114 9.77 6.06 2.32
C LYS A 114 9.16 7.35 2.83
N ILE A 115 9.91 8.22 3.50
CA ILE A 115 9.44 9.53 3.96
C ILE A 115 10.18 10.63 3.19
N LYS A 116 9.43 11.64 2.76
CA LYS A 116 9.92 12.80 2.00
C LYS A 116 9.37 14.09 2.57
N LYS A 117 10.20 15.13 2.61
CA LYS A 117 9.74 16.51 2.80
C LYS A 117 9.54 17.16 1.43
N LYS A 118 8.37 17.71 1.14
CA LYS A 118 8.15 18.49 -0.09
C LYS A 118 8.97 19.79 0.02
N GLY A 119 9.92 19.96 -0.89
CA GLY A 119 10.76 21.16 -0.98
C GLY A 119 9.95 22.40 -1.38
N LYS A 120 10.52 23.59 -1.18
CA LYS A 120 9.95 24.88 -1.62
C LYS A 120 10.69 25.48 -2.83
N SER A 121 11.64 24.77 -3.44
CA SER A 121 12.56 25.31 -4.46
C SER A 121 12.53 24.55 -5.79
N THR A 122 12.71 25.31 -6.87
CA THR A 122 12.51 25.00 -8.29
C THR A 122 13.30 23.82 -8.88
N ILE A 123 14.33 23.31 -8.20
CA ILE A 123 15.09 22.12 -8.68
C ILE A 123 14.40 20.82 -8.24
N ASP A 124 13.71 20.83 -7.09
CA ASP A 124 13.02 19.66 -6.53
C ASP A 124 11.60 19.49 -7.10
N GLU A 125 11.07 20.50 -7.80
CA GLU A 125 9.80 20.41 -8.54
C GLU A 125 9.88 19.25 -9.53
N ASN A 126 10.92 19.18 -10.38
CA ASN A 126 11.05 18.13 -11.39
C ASN A 126 10.92 16.69 -10.87
N MET A 127 11.50 16.35 -9.70
CA MET A 127 11.43 14.97 -9.18
C MET A 127 10.15 14.72 -8.36
N ASN A 128 9.53 15.75 -7.80
CA ASN A 128 8.17 15.66 -7.26
C ASN A 128 7.16 15.49 -8.40
N ASP A 129 7.31 16.26 -9.47
CA ASP A 129 6.46 16.26 -10.65
C ASP A 129 6.52 14.91 -11.35
N VAL A 130 7.70 14.29 -11.51
CA VAL A 130 7.81 12.95 -12.08
C VAL A 130 7.07 11.90 -11.22
N GLU A 131 7.18 11.97 -9.90
CA GLU A 131 6.50 11.03 -9.01
C GLU A 131 4.98 11.26 -9.01
N GLU A 132 4.54 12.52 -9.05
CA GLU A 132 3.14 12.92 -9.14
C GLU A 132 2.53 12.58 -10.52
N LEU A 133 3.31 12.69 -11.60
CA LEU A 133 2.93 12.25 -12.95
C LEU A 133 2.81 10.73 -13.04
N ILE A 134 3.78 9.99 -12.48
CA ILE A 134 3.68 8.53 -12.37
C ILE A 134 2.42 8.16 -11.58
N ASP A 135 2.15 8.87 -10.48
CA ASP A 135 0.99 8.62 -9.64
C ASP A 135 -0.33 8.89 -10.35
N SER A 136 -0.39 9.95 -11.15
CA SER A 136 -1.55 10.28 -11.97
C SER A 136 -1.75 9.25 -13.08
N SER A 137 -0.66 8.84 -13.76
CA SER A 137 -0.70 7.80 -14.80
C SER A 137 -1.19 6.47 -14.24
N LEU A 138 -0.67 6.06 -13.08
CA LEU A 138 -1.08 4.81 -12.43
C LEU A 138 -2.52 4.86 -11.90
N GLN A 139 -3.10 6.04 -11.65
CA GLN A 139 -4.51 6.16 -11.25
C GLN A 139 -5.45 5.97 -12.43
N LEU A 140 -5.07 6.42 -13.63
CA LEU A 140 -5.85 6.23 -14.84
C LEU A 140 -5.95 4.75 -15.25
N GLU A 141 -4.93 3.94 -14.94
CA GLU A 141 -4.96 2.48 -15.18
C GLU A 141 -5.97 1.74 -14.28
N ASP A 142 -6.19 2.21 -13.05
CA ASP A 142 -7.15 1.60 -12.11
C ASP A 142 -8.63 1.89 -12.50
N ASP A 143 -8.89 2.93 -13.29
CA ASP A 143 -10.23 3.33 -13.75
C ASP A 143 -10.64 2.65 -15.08
N ILE A 144 -9.71 1.96 -15.76
CA ILE A 144 -10.05 1.13 -16.93
C ILE A 144 -10.65 -0.16 -16.41
N VAL A 145 -11.98 -0.18 -16.28
CA VAL A 145 -12.74 -1.43 -16.14
C VAL A 145 -12.53 -2.21 -17.43
N VAL A 146 -11.68 -3.23 -17.39
CA VAL A 146 -11.71 -4.27 -18.42
C VAL A 146 -12.99 -5.05 -18.11
N GLU A 147 -14.04 -4.81 -18.89
CA GLU A 147 -15.21 -5.69 -18.91
C GLU A 147 -14.68 -7.08 -19.30
N GLU A 148 -14.54 -7.98 -18.32
CA GLU A 148 -14.29 -9.39 -18.61
C GLU A 148 -15.58 -9.95 -19.19
N ASP A 149 -15.62 -10.13 -20.52
CA ASP A 149 -16.71 -10.83 -21.19
C ASP A 149 -16.87 -12.23 -20.56
N ASP A 150 -18.09 -12.48 -20.06
CA ASP A 150 -18.53 -13.66 -19.33
C ASP A 150 -18.62 -14.91 -20.23
N VAL A 151 -17.47 -15.53 -20.54
CA VAL A 151 -17.40 -16.81 -21.29
C VAL A 151 -17.16 -18.00 -20.33
N GLY A 152 -17.40 -17.81 -19.03
CA GLY A 152 -17.11 -18.81 -18.00
C GLY A 152 -18.23 -19.84 -17.78
N ASP A 153 -19.48 -19.48 -18.05
CA ASP A 153 -20.64 -20.29 -17.65
C ASP A 153 -21.15 -21.24 -18.76
N GLU A 154 -20.81 -21.00 -20.02
CA GLU A 154 -21.27 -21.83 -21.15
C GLU A 154 -20.48 -23.15 -21.27
N VAL A 155 -19.23 -23.19 -20.80
CA VAL A 155 -18.35 -24.38 -20.91
C VAL A 155 -18.68 -25.45 -19.87
N LEU A 156 -19.16 -25.05 -18.68
CA LEU A 156 -19.58 -26.00 -17.63
C LEU A 156 -20.89 -26.71 -17.97
N ALA A 157 -21.80 -26.07 -18.71
CA ALA A 157 -23.09 -26.65 -19.08
C ALA A 157 -23.01 -27.75 -20.17
N ILE A 158 -21.87 -27.88 -20.87
CA ILE A 158 -21.68 -28.88 -21.93
C ILE A 158 -21.15 -30.22 -21.35
N MET A 159 -20.53 -30.21 -20.16
CA MET A 159 -19.90 -31.40 -19.59
C MET A 159 -20.86 -32.32 -18.80
N ASP A 160 -22.13 -31.93 -18.61
CA ASP A 160 -23.12 -32.68 -17.80
C ASP A 160 -24.11 -33.53 -18.63
N LYS A 161 -23.88 -33.77 -19.92
CA LYS A 161 -24.88 -34.43 -20.81
C LYS A 161 -24.51 -35.79 -21.41
N GLU A 162 -23.45 -36.44 -20.98
CA GLU A 162 -23.15 -37.82 -21.41
C GLU A 162 -22.79 -38.72 -20.24
N ASP A 163 -23.78 -39.23 -19.50
CA ASP A 163 -23.86 -40.65 -19.14
C ASP A 163 -25.23 -40.97 -18.50
N ASP A 164 -26.14 -41.56 -19.26
CA ASP A 164 -26.98 -42.67 -18.80
C ASP A 164 -27.76 -43.23 -19.99
N GLY A 165 -27.09 -44.14 -20.69
CA GLY A 165 -27.68 -45.01 -21.69
C GLY A 165 -28.61 -46.04 -21.06
N ASP A 166 -29.90 -45.79 -21.18
CA ASP A 166 -30.99 -46.73 -21.50
C ASP A 166 -30.66 -48.24 -21.60
N ARG A 167 -31.29 -49.08 -20.74
CA ARG A 167 -32.27 -50.11 -21.20
C ARG A 167 -32.85 -51.00 -20.08
N ASN A 168 -34.17 -50.83 -19.91
CA ASN A 168 -35.26 -51.82 -19.74
C ASN A 168 -34.94 -53.30 -19.45
N VAL A 169 -35.73 -53.93 -18.56
CA VAL A 169 -36.95 -54.74 -18.89
C VAL A 169 -37.47 -55.40 -17.59
N GLU A 170 -38.81 -55.45 -17.48
CA GLU A 170 -39.66 -56.07 -16.45
C GLU A 170 -39.33 -57.54 -16.07
N CYS A 171 -39.58 -57.90 -14.81
CA CYS A 171 -40.65 -58.82 -14.35
C CYS A 171 -40.85 -58.64 -12.83
#